data_AF-A0A3M6AXM0-F1
#
_entry.id   AF-A0A3M6AXM0-F1
#
_cell.length_a   1.000
_cell.length_b   1.000
_cell.length_c   1.000
_cell.angle_alpha   90.00
_cell.angle_beta   90.00
_cell.angle_gamma   90.00
#
_symmetry.space_group_name_H-M   'P 1'
#
loop_
_entity.id
_entity.type
_entity.pdbx_description
1 polymer ?
#
loop_
_entity_poly.entity_id
_entity_poly.type
_entity_poly.pdbx_seq_one_letter_code
_entity_poly.pdbx_strand_id
1 'polypeptide(L)'
;MDEALEEPLWLAPRQEPSLAPLLARRLNRPNSPPLIRTTLDASLQRRMEDLLMGWRARLPERTSAAILVVEAENMAVRAYVGSVDINDAKRFGHVDMVTALRSPGSTLKPFLYGMALDAGLIHSESLMQDVPRRYGDYRPGNFSTGFGGPVAASSALSMSLNLPAVQLLEVYGPKRFAAELRNGGVPLTLPPLAEPNLALILGGAGSRLEDLVTGYSAFARGGRSADVRLQPQDRLRERQMMSPGAAWIIRRILSGQSRPDIDPCAELVQRPQLAWKTGTSYGFRDAWAIGVGPRFLVGVWIGRPDGTPVPGQFGLASAAPLMLQVHDVLVNRDSQHGIAAPVQPVPLNVGVAAICWPLGQPMSKSDPNCRRQRFAWTLDGTTPPTLQAADQPLGLGLQERVWINANGCRLPGRSSAGHRALACPSGTLAAQGRTTRSPPATRRPGLSTTEPQPGTAA
;
A
#
# COMPACT_ATOMS: atom_id res chain seq x y z
N MET A 1 -49.56 -30.38 -39.73
CA MET A 1 -48.75 -31.30 -38.91
C MET A 1 -47.42 -31.55 -39.60
N ASP A 2 -47.45 -31.77 -40.92
CA ASP A 2 -46.24 -31.95 -41.73
C ASP A 2 -45.38 -30.67 -41.83
N GLU A 3 -45.98 -29.48 -41.96
CA GLU A 3 -45.21 -28.21 -41.96
C GLU A 3 -44.43 -27.94 -40.66
N ALA A 4 -44.93 -28.39 -39.50
CA ALA A 4 -44.24 -28.22 -38.21
C ALA A 4 -43.06 -29.20 -38.04
N LEU A 5 -43.03 -30.30 -38.80
CA LEU A 5 -41.92 -31.25 -38.84
C LEU A 5 -40.80 -30.80 -39.80
N GLU A 6 -41.15 -29.99 -40.81
CA GLU A 6 -40.21 -29.45 -41.80
C GLU A 6 -39.56 -28.12 -41.35
N GLU A 7 -40.06 -27.50 -40.28
CA GLU A 7 -39.50 -26.26 -39.75
C GLU A 7 -38.10 -26.51 -39.14
N PRO A 8 -37.02 -25.90 -39.68
CA PRO A 8 -35.69 -26.07 -39.15
C PRO A 8 -35.59 -25.47 -37.75
N LEU A 9 -35.47 -26.32 -36.73
CA LEU A 9 -35.30 -25.91 -35.35
C LEU A 9 -33.87 -25.40 -35.13
N TRP A 10 -33.69 -24.08 -35.23
CA TRP A 10 -32.43 -23.43 -34.90
C TRP A 10 -32.24 -23.37 -33.38
N LEU A 11 -31.84 -24.50 -32.78
CA LEU A 11 -31.36 -24.50 -31.41
C LEU A 11 -29.99 -23.82 -31.37
N ALA A 12 -29.95 -22.58 -30.88
CA ALA A 12 -28.68 -21.98 -30.50
C ALA A 12 -27.96 -22.96 -29.55
N PRO A 13 -26.68 -23.30 -29.80
CA PRO A 13 -25.95 -24.21 -28.93
C PRO A 13 -26.06 -23.69 -27.49
N ARG A 14 -26.32 -24.61 -26.56
CA ARG A 14 -26.49 -24.29 -25.14
C ARG A 14 -25.20 -23.61 -24.67
N GLN A 15 -25.21 -22.28 -24.58
CA GLN A 15 -24.09 -21.55 -24.02
C GLN A 15 -24.11 -21.80 -22.52
N GLU A 16 -23.18 -22.60 -22.03
CA GLU A 16 -22.95 -22.72 -20.59
C GLU A 16 -22.28 -21.42 -20.12
N PRO A 17 -22.94 -20.58 -19.31
CA PRO A 17 -22.34 -19.35 -18.85
C PRO A 17 -21.14 -19.67 -17.95
N SER A 18 -19.93 -19.38 -18.44
CA SER A 18 -18.67 -19.58 -17.73
C SER A 18 -18.37 -18.41 -16.77
N LEU A 19 -19.19 -18.23 -15.75
CA LEU A 19 -18.95 -17.23 -14.70
C LEU A 19 -17.94 -17.74 -13.66
N ALA A 20 -17.07 -16.85 -13.20
CA ALA A 20 -16.06 -17.08 -12.17
C ALA A 20 -15.21 -18.36 -12.38
N PRO A 21 -14.66 -18.63 -13.58
CA PRO A 21 -14.03 -19.91 -13.90
C PRO A 21 -12.81 -20.22 -13.01
N LEU A 22 -12.08 -19.18 -12.58
CA LEU A 22 -10.94 -19.34 -11.66
C LEU A 22 -11.38 -19.73 -10.25
N LEU A 23 -12.50 -19.20 -9.76
CA LEU A 23 -13.07 -19.63 -8.48
C LEU A 23 -13.63 -21.05 -8.59
N ALA A 24 -14.31 -21.38 -9.69
CA ALA A 24 -14.81 -22.71 -9.95
C ALA A 24 -13.66 -23.74 -9.92
N ARG A 25 -12.54 -23.45 -10.60
CA ARG A 25 -11.33 -24.29 -10.55
C ARG A 25 -10.71 -24.38 -9.15
N ARG A 26 -10.73 -23.30 -8.36
CA ARG A 26 -10.22 -23.28 -6.97
C ARG A 26 -11.03 -24.17 -6.03
N LEU A 27 -12.35 -24.22 -6.21
CA LEU A 27 -13.29 -24.97 -5.37
C LEU A 27 -13.47 -26.42 -5.85
N ASN A 28 -13.35 -26.67 -7.16
CA ASN A 28 -13.44 -28.01 -7.72
C ASN A 28 -12.13 -28.79 -7.50
N ARG A 29 -12.09 -29.60 -6.44
CA ARG A 29 -10.96 -30.42 -6.03
C ARG A 29 -11.33 -31.90 -6.15
N PRO A 30 -10.35 -32.83 -6.09
CA PRO A 30 -10.67 -34.25 -5.95
C PRO A 30 -11.64 -34.46 -4.78
N ASN A 31 -12.73 -35.18 -5.02
CA ASN A 31 -13.83 -35.46 -4.07
C ASN A 31 -14.77 -34.29 -3.74
N SER A 32 -14.77 -33.20 -4.52
CA SER A 32 -15.81 -32.19 -4.40
C SER A 32 -17.20 -32.77 -4.72
N PRO A 33 -18.27 -32.30 -4.05
CA PRO A 33 -19.63 -32.72 -4.37
C PRO A 33 -20.03 -32.28 -5.79
N PRO A 34 -21.03 -32.95 -6.42
CA PRO A 34 -21.52 -32.57 -7.75
C PRO A 34 -22.00 -31.11 -7.86
N LEU A 35 -22.47 -30.55 -6.74
CA LEU A 35 -22.92 -29.16 -6.63
C LEU A 35 -22.16 -28.44 -5.51
N ILE A 36 -21.38 -27.44 -5.88
CA ILE A 36 -20.71 -26.53 -4.95
C ILE A 36 -21.49 -25.21 -4.92
N ARG A 37 -22.11 -24.89 -3.77
CA ARG A 37 -22.80 -23.61 -3.58
C ARG A 37 -21.82 -22.56 -3.09
N THR A 38 -21.72 -21.44 -3.82
CA THR A 38 -20.86 -20.31 -3.45
C THR A 38 -21.67 -19.16 -2.85
N THR A 39 -20.98 -18.13 -2.37
CA THR A 39 -21.58 -16.88 -1.90
C THR A 39 -21.74 -15.82 -2.99
N LEU A 40 -21.34 -16.13 -4.23
CA LEU A 40 -21.35 -15.18 -5.34
C LEU A 40 -22.76 -14.70 -5.66
N ASP A 41 -22.89 -13.41 -5.95
CA ASP A 41 -24.07 -12.87 -6.59
C ASP A 41 -23.87 -12.94 -8.11
N ALA A 42 -24.61 -13.82 -8.79
CA ALA A 42 -24.39 -14.08 -10.21
C ALA A 42 -24.53 -12.82 -11.10
N SER A 43 -25.45 -11.92 -10.76
CA SER A 43 -25.68 -10.68 -11.50
C SER A 43 -24.57 -9.66 -11.27
N LEU A 44 -23.99 -9.60 -10.06
CA LEU A 44 -22.82 -8.80 -9.77
C LEU A 44 -21.56 -9.39 -10.40
N GLN A 45 -21.36 -10.70 -10.30
CA GLN A 45 -20.23 -11.41 -10.92
C GLN A 45 -20.14 -11.10 -12.41
N ARG A 46 -21.25 -11.27 -13.15
CA ARG A 46 -21.31 -10.96 -14.58
C ARG A 46 -20.94 -9.50 -14.86
N ARG A 47 -21.52 -8.56 -14.09
CA ARG A 47 -21.19 -7.13 -14.22
C ARG A 47 -19.71 -6.83 -13.96
N MET A 48 -19.06 -7.51 -13.02
CA MET A 48 -17.63 -7.32 -12.75
C MET A 48 -16.76 -7.89 -13.86
N GLU A 49 -17.13 -9.05 -14.43
CA GLU A 49 -16.45 -9.62 -15.59
C GLU A 49 -16.60 -8.73 -16.83
N ASP A 50 -17.81 -8.24 -17.13
CA ASP A 50 -18.07 -7.32 -18.24
C ASP A 50 -17.29 -6.01 -18.08
N LEU A 51 -17.29 -5.43 -16.86
CA LEU A 51 -16.53 -4.23 -16.53
C LEU A 51 -15.02 -4.45 -16.80
N LEU A 52 -14.47 -5.56 -16.32
CA LEU A 52 -13.04 -5.85 -16.50
C LEU A 52 -12.69 -6.17 -17.95
N MET A 53 -13.58 -6.84 -18.68
CA MET A 53 -13.41 -7.11 -20.11
C MET A 53 -13.36 -5.81 -20.91
N GLY A 54 -14.22 -4.83 -20.58
CA GLY A 54 -14.17 -3.48 -21.17
C GLY A 54 -12.86 -2.74 -20.88
N TRP A 55 -12.18 -3.06 -19.78
CA TRP A 55 -10.86 -2.52 -19.44
C TRP A 55 -9.72 -3.13 -20.25
N ARG A 56 -9.91 -4.28 -20.90
CA ARG A 56 -8.87 -5.00 -21.66
C ARG A 56 -8.11 -4.11 -22.65
N ALA A 57 -8.83 -3.24 -23.36
CA ALA A 57 -8.26 -2.33 -24.36
C ALA A 57 -7.43 -1.19 -23.75
N ARG A 58 -7.67 -0.84 -22.48
CA ARG A 58 -6.94 0.21 -21.75
C ARG A 58 -5.68 -0.32 -21.06
N LEU A 59 -5.57 -1.64 -20.90
CA LEU A 59 -4.44 -2.27 -20.25
C LEU A 59 -3.31 -2.54 -21.25
N PRO A 60 -2.04 -2.23 -20.89
CA PRO A 60 -0.90 -2.58 -21.72
C PRO A 60 -0.87 -4.07 -22.10
N GLU A 61 -0.16 -4.41 -23.17
CA GLU A 61 -0.04 -5.80 -23.61
C GLU A 61 0.43 -6.72 -22.46
N ARG A 62 -0.11 -7.95 -22.41
CA ARG A 62 0.22 -8.99 -21.41
C ARG A 62 -0.10 -8.63 -19.95
N THR A 63 -0.70 -7.47 -19.70
CA THR A 63 -1.20 -7.07 -18.37
C THR A 63 -2.52 -7.77 -18.08
N SER A 64 -2.75 -8.17 -16.85
CA SER A 64 -4.05 -8.68 -16.41
C SER A 64 -4.48 -7.90 -15.16
N ALA A 65 -5.62 -8.27 -14.61
CA ALA A 65 -6.21 -7.62 -13.47
C ALA A 65 -7.13 -8.58 -12.71
N ALA A 66 -7.31 -8.30 -11.43
CA ALA A 66 -8.26 -8.98 -10.56
C ALA A 66 -9.17 -7.98 -9.83
N ILE A 67 -10.40 -8.42 -9.58
CA ILE A 67 -11.40 -7.73 -8.78
C ILE A 67 -11.95 -8.73 -7.75
N LEU A 68 -11.93 -8.34 -6.48
CA LEU A 68 -12.55 -9.08 -5.39
C LEU A 68 -13.53 -8.17 -4.66
N VAL A 69 -14.81 -8.54 -4.61
CA VAL A 69 -15.85 -7.81 -3.88
C VAL A 69 -16.38 -8.67 -2.75
N VAL A 70 -16.32 -8.15 -1.52
CA VAL A 70 -16.67 -8.87 -0.30
C VAL A 70 -17.66 -8.05 0.51
N GLU A 71 -18.75 -8.65 0.98
CA GLU A 71 -19.65 -7.99 1.93
C GLU A 71 -19.00 -7.94 3.32
N ALA A 72 -18.84 -6.73 3.86
CA ALA A 72 -18.03 -6.47 5.04
C ALA A 72 -18.61 -7.09 6.32
N GLU A 73 -19.94 -7.23 6.43
CA GLU A 73 -20.63 -7.72 7.63
C GLU A 73 -20.42 -9.22 7.87
N ASN A 74 -20.45 -10.03 6.81
CA ASN A 74 -20.40 -11.48 6.91
C ASN A 74 -19.20 -12.09 6.17
N MET A 75 -18.35 -11.26 5.56
CA MET A 75 -17.20 -11.62 4.73
C MET A 75 -17.50 -12.51 3.53
N ALA A 76 -18.75 -12.55 3.08
CA ALA A 76 -19.14 -13.33 1.92
C ALA A 76 -18.62 -12.68 0.63
N VAL A 77 -17.92 -13.46 -0.21
CA VAL A 77 -17.46 -13.00 -1.51
C VAL A 77 -18.65 -12.91 -2.46
N ARG A 78 -18.92 -11.71 -2.97
CA ARG A 78 -20.05 -11.43 -3.87
C ARG A 78 -19.63 -11.39 -5.33
N ALA A 79 -18.37 -11.04 -5.62
CA ALA A 79 -17.76 -11.19 -6.93
C ALA A 79 -16.28 -11.57 -6.82
N TYR A 80 -15.82 -12.46 -7.69
CA TYR A 80 -14.47 -12.99 -7.76
C TYR A 80 -14.01 -13.04 -9.22
N VAL A 81 -13.17 -12.09 -9.62
CA VAL A 81 -12.59 -12.03 -10.97
C VAL A 81 -11.08 -12.11 -10.82
N GLY A 82 -10.48 -13.25 -11.20
CA GLY A 82 -9.06 -13.51 -11.02
C GLY A 82 -8.17 -13.18 -12.22
N SER A 83 -8.76 -12.78 -13.34
CA SER A 83 -8.06 -12.40 -14.57
C SER A 83 -9.01 -11.62 -15.49
N VAL A 84 -8.46 -10.83 -16.42
CA VAL A 84 -9.26 -10.12 -17.44
C VAL A 84 -10.03 -11.07 -18.35
N ASP A 85 -9.36 -12.11 -18.86
CA ASP A 85 -9.92 -13.09 -19.79
C ASP A 85 -9.17 -14.41 -19.58
N ILE A 86 -9.88 -15.45 -19.13
CA ILE A 86 -9.26 -16.76 -18.83
C ILE A 86 -8.67 -17.43 -20.09
N ASN A 87 -9.21 -17.10 -21.26
CA ASN A 87 -8.81 -17.68 -22.54
C ASN A 87 -7.64 -16.92 -23.19
N ASP A 88 -7.21 -15.78 -22.63
CA ASP A 88 -6.08 -15.02 -23.14
C ASP A 88 -4.74 -15.57 -22.60
N ALA A 89 -4.14 -16.48 -23.36
CA ALA A 89 -2.85 -17.05 -23.03
C ALA A 89 -1.71 -16.00 -22.96
N LYS A 90 -1.78 -14.92 -23.74
CA LYS A 90 -0.75 -13.87 -23.75
C LYS A 90 -0.75 -13.05 -22.45
N ARG A 91 -1.93 -12.92 -21.81
CA ARG A 91 -2.11 -12.28 -20.51
C ARG A 91 -2.09 -13.28 -19.35
N PHE A 92 -1.73 -14.54 -19.61
CA PHE A 92 -1.76 -15.62 -18.62
C PHE A 92 -3.11 -15.72 -17.90
N GLY A 93 -4.21 -15.71 -18.65
CA GLY A 93 -5.58 -15.73 -18.11
C GLY A 93 -5.88 -16.86 -17.12
N HIS A 94 -5.13 -17.95 -17.21
CA HIS A 94 -5.25 -19.07 -16.27
C HIS A 94 -4.63 -18.80 -14.89
N VAL A 95 -3.88 -17.72 -14.68
CA VAL A 95 -3.30 -17.37 -13.37
C VAL A 95 -4.36 -16.65 -12.53
N ASP A 96 -4.70 -17.23 -11.38
CA ASP A 96 -5.63 -16.61 -10.45
C ASP A 96 -4.93 -15.52 -9.63
N MET A 97 -5.07 -14.29 -10.10
CA MET A 97 -4.45 -13.13 -9.47
C MET A 97 -5.01 -12.82 -8.08
N VAL A 98 -6.21 -13.31 -7.70
CA VAL A 98 -6.71 -13.09 -6.32
C VAL A 98 -5.83 -13.80 -5.29
N THR A 99 -5.26 -14.95 -5.65
CA THR A 99 -4.46 -15.82 -4.77
C THR A 99 -2.96 -15.78 -5.05
N ALA A 100 -2.53 -15.11 -6.12
CA ALA A 100 -1.11 -15.03 -6.46
C ALA A 100 -0.35 -14.13 -5.49
N LEU A 101 0.89 -14.52 -5.17
CA LEU A 101 1.77 -13.79 -4.27
C LEU A 101 2.47 -12.65 -5.01
N ARG A 102 2.27 -11.42 -4.55
CA ARG A 102 2.90 -10.23 -5.11
C ARG A 102 3.21 -9.19 -4.06
N SER A 103 4.09 -8.25 -4.40
CA SER A 103 4.47 -7.20 -3.47
C SER A 103 3.26 -6.28 -3.20
N PRO A 104 2.81 -6.12 -1.94
CA PRO A 104 1.63 -5.32 -1.61
C PRO A 104 1.91 -3.81 -1.70
N GLY A 105 3.17 -3.40 -1.88
CA GLY A 105 3.60 -2.01 -1.90
C GLY A 105 3.12 -1.24 -0.65
N SER A 106 2.65 -0.01 -0.87
CA SER A 106 2.16 0.87 0.20
C SER A 106 0.80 0.50 0.80
N THR A 107 0.18 -0.62 0.41
CA THR A 107 -1.10 -1.06 1.03
C THR A 107 -0.92 -1.49 2.49
N LEU A 108 0.30 -1.70 2.96
CA LEU A 108 0.57 -2.07 4.36
C LEU A 108 0.54 -0.88 5.33
N LYS A 109 0.68 0.35 4.82
CA LYS A 109 0.80 1.57 5.65
C LYS A 109 -0.39 1.79 6.60
N PRO A 110 -1.66 1.63 6.18
CA PRO A 110 -2.79 1.82 7.10
C PRO A 110 -2.72 0.93 8.35
N PHE A 111 -2.25 -0.31 8.22
CA PHE A 111 -2.09 -1.21 9.36
C PHE A 111 -1.04 -0.69 10.33
N LEU A 112 0.12 -0.28 9.83
CA LEU A 112 1.19 0.27 10.66
C LEU A 112 0.74 1.52 11.42
N TYR A 113 0.09 2.46 10.73
CA TYR A 113 -0.40 3.68 11.37
C TYR A 113 -1.49 3.36 12.40
N GLY A 114 -2.41 2.44 12.10
CA GLY A 114 -3.43 1.99 13.03
C GLY A 114 -2.85 1.34 14.28
N MET A 115 -1.93 0.39 14.11
CA MET A 115 -1.27 -0.29 15.22
C MET A 115 -0.38 0.65 16.04
N ALA A 116 0.23 1.67 15.42
CA ALA A 116 1.02 2.67 16.14
C ALA A 116 0.16 3.67 16.92
N LEU A 117 -1.02 4.05 16.39
CA LEU A 117 -2.04 4.78 17.16
C LEU A 117 -2.48 3.94 18.37
N ASP A 118 -2.73 2.65 18.15
CA ASP A 118 -3.18 1.71 19.18
C ASP A 118 -2.14 1.50 20.29
N ALA A 119 -0.87 1.50 19.91
CA ALA A 119 0.25 1.41 20.85
C ALA A 119 0.56 2.76 21.55
N GLY A 120 -0.20 3.83 21.27
CA GLY A 120 0.03 5.16 21.85
C GLY A 120 1.32 5.85 21.39
N LEU A 121 1.91 5.42 20.27
CA LEU A 121 3.16 5.98 19.75
C LEU A 121 2.94 7.29 18.99
N ILE A 122 1.77 7.44 18.36
CA ILE A 122 1.38 8.62 17.58
C ILE A 122 -0.10 8.92 17.82
N HIS A 123 -0.49 10.15 17.53
CA HIS A 123 -1.87 10.58 17.27
C HIS A 123 -1.97 11.08 15.81
N SER A 124 -3.16 11.47 15.32
CA SER A 124 -3.34 11.78 13.89
C SER A 124 -2.45 12.94 13.38
N GLU A 125 -2.20 13.95 14.21
CA GLU A 125 -1.35 15.10 13.87
C GLU A 125 0.10 15.02 14.37
N SER A 126 0.60 13.87 14.83
CA SER A 126 1.99 13.75 15.27
C SER A 126 2.94 14.15 14.14
N LEU A 127 4.02 14.87 14.45
CA LEU A 127 5.00 15.25 13.45
C LEU A 127 5.75 14.01 12.97
N MET A 128 5.76 13.82 11.66
CA MET A 128 6.59 12.86 10.94
C MET A 128 7.55 13.62 10.03
N GLN A 129 8.67 13.01 9.68
CA GLN A 129 9.70 13.64 8.86
C GLN A 129 9.79 12.99 7.48
N ASP A 130 9.43 13.75 6.45
CA ASP A 130 9.63 13.41 5.05
C ASP A 130 10.91 14.09 4.52
N VAL A 131 12.05 13.63 5.00
CA VAL A 131 13.39 14.17 4.70
C VAL A 131 14.33 13.03 4.29
N PRO A 132 15.40 13.29 3.50
CA PRO A 132 16.34 12.23 3.10
C PRO A 132 16.88 11.43 4.29
N ARG A 133 16.80 10.09 4.21
CA ARG A 133 17.32 9.17 5.23
C ARG A 133 18.24 8.12 4.63
N ARG A 134 19.16 7.62 5.45
CA ARG A 134 20.06 6.52 5.10
C ARG A 134 20.17 5.55 6.27
N TYR A 135 19.79 4.30 6.03
CA TYR A 135 19.87 3.19 6.98
C TYR A 135 20.90 2.18 6.47
N GLY A 136 22.18 2.35 6.84
CA GLY A 136 23.27 1.59 6.23
C GLY A 136 23.30 1.83 4.71
N ASP A 137 23.05 0.80 3.91
CA ASP A 137 22.96 0.91 2.44
C ASP A 137 21.54 1.10 1.92
N TYR A 138 20.54 1.01 2.79
CA TYR A 138 19.15 1.26 2.44
C TYR A 138 18.85 2.76 2.38
N ARG A 139 18.42 3.23 1.21
CA ARG A 139 18.08 4.63 0.94
C ARG A 139 16.65 4.70 0.39
N PRO A 140 15.63 4.75 1.27
CA PRO A 140 14.25 4.87 0.81
C PRO A 140 14.03 6.25 0.17
N GLY A 141 13.37 6.27 -0.98
CA GLY A 141 12.86 7.47 -1.62
C GLY A 141 11.34 7.48 -1.61
N ASN A 142 10.74 8.66 -1.73
CA ASN A 142 9.32 8.77 -2.06
C ASN A 142 9.07 8.33 -3.50
N PHE A 143 7.79 8.05 -3.79
CA PHE A 143 7.36 7.83 -5.16
C PHE A 143 7.41 9.13 -5.99
N SER A 144 7.11 10.27 -5.36
CA SER A 144 7.44 11.61 -5.90
C SER A 144 8.93 11.88 -5.72
N THR A 145 9.53 12.65 -6.64
CA THR A 145 10.98 12.93 -6.66
C THR A 145 11.43 13.97 -5.61
N GLY A 146 10.56 14.37 -4.68
CA GLY A 146 10.82 15.42 -3.69
C GLY A 146 10.54 15.01 -2.24
N PHE A 147 11.00 15.86 -1.33
CA PHE A 147 10.84 15.75 0.12
C PHE A 147 9.95 16.89 0.63
N GLY A 148 8.87 16.56 1.33
CA GLY A 148 7.94 17.53 1.89
C GLY A 148 8.40 18.13 3.23
N GLY A 149 9.43 17.57 3.86
CA GLY A 149 9.90 17.99 5.16
C GLY A 149 8.95 17.58 6.28
N PRO A 150 8.61 18.46 7.24
CA PRO A 150 7.77 18.11 8.37
C PRO A 150 6.30 17.94 7.94
N VAL A 151 5.68 16.80 8.27
CA VAL A 151 4.33 16.44 7.85
C VAL A 151 3.55 15.80 9.01
N ALA A 152 2.22 15.98 9.06
CA ALA A 152 1.39 15.29 10.05
C ALA A 152 1.22 13.81 9.69
N ALA A 153 1.10 12.91 10.67
CA ALA A 153 0.89 11.49 10.44
C ALA A 153 -0.32 11.19 9.53
N SER A 154 -1.43 11.89 9.75
CA SER A 154 -2.65 11.79 8.94
C SER A 154 -2.39 12.15 7.47
N SER A 155 -1.74 13.29 7.23
CA SER A 155 -1.35 13.75 5.88
C SER A 155 -0.34 12.82 5.23
N ALA A 156 0.64 12.31 5.99
CA ALA A 156 1.64 11.37 5.49
C ALA A 156 0.99 10.06 5.01
N LEU A 157 -0.02 9.57 5.73
CA LEU A 157 -0.79 8.39 5.32
C LEU A 157 -1.67 8.69 4.09
N SER A 158 -2.41 9.80 4.08
CA SER A 158 -3.26 10.20 2.95
C SER A 158 -2.45 10.39 1.66
N MET A 159 -1.28 11.02 1.74
CA MET A 159 -0.35 11.20 0.62
C MET A 159 0.51 9.96 0.36
N SER A 160 0.42 8.93 1.20
CA SER A 160 1.17 7.68 1.10
C SER A 160 2.69 7.88 1.04
N LEU A 161 3.24 8.81 1.83
CA LEU A 161 4.68 9.09 1.87
C LEU A 161 5.47 7.88 2.40
N ASN A 162 6.64 7.61 1.83
CA ASN A 162 7.45 6.44 2.16
C ASN A 162 8.25 6.66 3.43
N LEU A 163 8.89 7.82 3.55
CA LEU A 163 9.86 8.09 4.61
C LEU A 163 9.20 8.18 5.99
N PRO A 164 8.07 8.89 6.19
CA PRO A 164 7.29 8.82 7.43
C PRO A 164 6.88 7.39 7.82
N ALA A 165 6.53 6.54 6.86
CA ALA A 165 6.14 5.16 7.13
C ALA A 165 7.34 4.31 7.56
N VAL A 166 8.52 4.54 6.98
CA VAL A 166 9.77 3.88 7.40
C VAL A 166 10.18 4.34 8.80
N GLN A 167 10.13 5.65 9.09
CA GLN A 167 10.36 6.21 10.43
C GLN A 167 9.44 5.55 11.47
N LEU A 168 8.15 5.40 11.14
CA LEU A 168 7.20 4.79 12.05
C LEU A 168 7.48 3.29 12.26
N LEU A 169 7.83 2.56 11.19
CA LEU A 169 8.14 1.13 11.26
C LEU A 169 9.42 0.88 12.07
N GLU A 170 10.38 1.79 12.02
CA GLU A 170 11.61 1.72 12.80
C GLU A 170 11.33 1.71 14.31
N VAL A 171 10.50 2.65 14.79
CA VAL A 171 10.13 2.71 16.21
C VAL A 171 9.18 1.58 16.59
N TYR A 172 8.22 1.25 15.72
CA TYR A 172 7.22 0.23 16.01
C TYR A 172 7.81 -1.21 15.97
N GLY A 173 8.80 -1.44 15.12
CA GLY A 173 9.53 -2.70 14.98
C GLY A 173 9.01 -3.58 13.83
N PRO A 174 9.83 -3.91 12.82
CA PRO A 174 9.38 -4.70 11.65
C PRO A 174 9.02 -6.15 11.98
N LYS A 175 9.71 -6.77 12.95
CA LYS A 175 9.39 -8.15 13.40
C LYS A 175 8.05 -8.21 14.11
N ARG A 176 7.80 -7.24 15.00
CA ARG A 176 6.50 -7.06 15.68
C ARG A 176 5.39 -6.86 14.66
N PHE A 177 5.57 -5.92 13.73
CA PHE A 177 4.59 -5.63 12.69
C PHE A 177 4.23 -6.85 11.84
N ALA A 178 5.24 -7.60 11.36
CA ALA A 178 4.98 -8.82 10.58
C ALA A 178 4.23 -9.89 11.39
N ALA A 179 4.55 -10.05 12.68
CA ALA A 179 3.87 -11.00 13.55
C ALA A 179 2.40 -10.60 13.82
N GLU A 180 2.14 -9.32 14.10
CA GLU A 180 0.78 -8.80 14.32
C GLU A 180 -0.06 -8.86 13.04
N LEU A 181 0.50 -8.55 11.86
CA LEU A 181 -0.18 -8.74 10.58
C LEU A 181 -0.59 -10.21 10.37
N ARG A 182 0.32 -11.16 10.62
CA ARG A 182 0.04 -12.59 10.51
C ARG A 182 -1.08 -13.01 11.45
N ASN A 183 -1.04 -12.57 12.72
CA ASN A 183 -2.07 -12.88 13.71
C ASN A 183 -3.41 -12.24 13.34
N GLY A 184 -3.39 -11.07 12.70
CA GLY A 184 -4.55 -10.40 12.13
C GLY A 184 -4.97 -10.91 10.75
N GLY A 185 -4.49 -12.07 10.28
CA GLY A 185 -4.96 -12.69 9.05
C GLY A 185 -4.35 -12.15 7.75
N VAL A 186 -3.25 -11.39 7.82
CA VAL A 186 -2.48 -10.90 6.67
C VAL A 186 -1.06 -11.49 6.71
N PRO A 187 -0.89 -12.80 6.47
CA PRO A 187 0.42 -13.41 6.47
C PRO A 187 1.27 -12.87 5.32
N LEU A 188 2.47 -12.36 5.64
CA LEU A 188 3.42 -11.90 4.64
C LEU A 188 4.43 -13.00 4.30
N THR A 189 4.69 -13.20 3.00
CA THR A 189 5.69 -14.13 2.51
C THR A 189 7.01 -13.40 2.29
N LEU A 190 8.06 -13.81 3.00
CA LEU A 190 9.40 -13.26 2.82
C LEU A 190 10.24 -14.17 1.91
N PRO A 191 11.28 -13.63 1.25
CA PRO A 191 12.27 -14.47 0.59
C PRO A 191 12.87 -15.50 1.56
N PRO A 192 13.34 -16.66 1.08
CA PRO A 192 14.00 -17.65 1.92
C PRO A 192 15.13 -17.02 2.74
N LEU A 193 15.21 -17.37 4.03
CA LEU A 193 16.20 -16.88 4.99
C LEU A 193 16.12 -15.38 5.32
N ALA A 194 15.18 -14.63 4.74
CA ALA A 194 15.01 -13.22 5.06
C ALA A 194 14.20 -13.01 6.35
N GLU A 195 14.64 -12.07 7.17
CA GLU A 195 13.86 -11.58 8.32
C GLU A 195 13.08 -10.30 7.97
N PRO A 196 11.95 -10.02 8.67
CA PRO A 196 11.26 -8.74 8.56
C PRO A 196 12.20 -7.56 8.85
N ASN A 197 12.27 -6.60 7.92
CA ASN A 197 13.09 -5.39 8.04
C ASN A 197 12.32 -4.14 7.57
N LEU A 198 12.97 -2.97 7.54
CA LEU A 198 12.32 -1.70 7.17
C LEU A 198 11.74 -1.67 5.75
N ALA A 199 12.27 -2.47 4.82
CA ALA A 199 11.74 -2.53 3.45
C ALA A 199 10.32 -3.13 3.41
N LEU A 200 9.90 -3.84 4.46
CA LEU A 200 8.58 -4.46 4.60
C LEU A 200 7.45 -3.45 4.33
N ILE A 201 7.51 -2.25 4.92
CA ILE A 201 6.43 -1.25 4.82
C ILE A 201 6.25 -0.68 3.40
N LEU A 202 7.27 -0.84 2.55
CA LEU A 202 7.25 -0.43 1.15
C LEU A 202 6.99 -1.61 0.20
N GLY A 203 6.64 -2.78 0.74
CA GLY A 203 6.34 -3.97 -0.05
C GLY A 203 7.50 -4.93 -0.23
N GLY A 204 8.50 -4.93 0.66
CA GLY A 204 9.61 -5.90 0.69
C GLY A 204 9.20 -7.34 1.08
N ALA A 205 7.94 -7.71 0.89
CA ALA A 205 7.36 -9.03 1.12
C ALA A 205 6.25 -9.31 0.09
N GLY A 206 5.78 -10.56 0.00
CA GLY A 206 4.63 -10.96 -0.80
C GLY A 206 3.34 -11.05 0.02
N SER A 207 2.21 -10.69 -0.59
CA SER A 207 0.86 -10.87 -0.07
C SER A 207 -0.09 -11.25 -1.21
N ARG A 208 -1.27 -11.78 -0.88
CA ARG A 208 -2.35 -12.05 -1.84
C ARG A 208 -3.39 -10.93 -1.79
N LEU A 209 -4.15 -10.75 -2.87
CA LEU A 209 -5.27 -9.80 -2.87
C LEU A 209 -6.29 -10.15 -1.79
N GLU A 210 -6.59 -11.44 -1.63
CA GLU A 210 -7.53 -11.93 -0.61
C GLU A 210 -7.07 -11.64 0.83
N ASP A 211 -5.77 -11.73 1.11
CA ASP A 211 -5.23 -11.43 2.45
C ASP A 211 -5.28 -9.93 2.73
N LEU A 212 -5.00 -9.09 1.72
CA LEU A 212 -5.15 -7.64 1.86
C LEU A 212 -6.62 -7.27 2.12
N VAL A 213 -7.57 -7.80 1.35
CA VAL A 213 -9.00 -7.55 1.59
C VAL A 213 -9.44 -8.06 2.97
N THR A 214 -8.94 -9.22 3.41
CA THR A 214 -9.13 -9.75 4.77
C THR A 214 -8.63 -8.76 5.82
N GLY A 215 -7.42 -8.24 5.70
CA GLY A 215 -6.88 -7.24 6.63
C GLY A 215 -7.69 -5.94 6.64
N TYR A 216 -8.01 -5.40 5.46
CA TYR A 216 -8.76 -4.14 5.35
C TYR A 216 -10.19 -4.23 5.91
N SER A 217 -10.74 -5.45 6.06
CA SER A 217 -12.01 -5.65 6.76
C SER A 217 -11.98 -5.14 8.21
N ALA A 218 -10.81 -5.09 8.86
CA ALA A 218 -10.66 -4.50 10.20
C ALA A 218 -11.15 -3.05 10.26
N PHE A 219 -10.95 -2.25 9.20
CA PHE A 219 -11.42 -0.87 9.14
C PHE A 219 -12.94 -0.75 9.00
N ALA A 220 -13.62 -1.78 8.49
CA ALA A 220 -15.07 -1.84 8.44
C ALA A 220 -15.69 -2.46 9.71
N ARG A 221 -14.95 -3.31 10.41
CA ARG A 221 -15.47 -4.23 11.44
C ARG A 221 -14.94 -3.93 12.85
N GLY A 222 -14.73 -2.66 13.16
CA GLY A 222 -14.31 -2.23 14.50
C GLY A 222 -12.98 -2.85 14.94
N GLY A 223 -12.01 -2.94 14.02
CA GLY A 223 -10.66 -3.45 14.29
C GLY A 223 -10.51 -4.97 14.21
N ARG A 224 -11.56 -5.72 13.89
CA ARG A 224 -11.51 -7.16 13.66
C ARG A 224 -11.38 -7.48 12.18
N SER A 225 -10.30 -8.13 11.77
CA SER A 225 -10.22 -8.73 10.44
C SER A 225 -10.97 -10.07 10.43
N ALA A 226 -11.39 -10.54 9.26
CA ALA A 226 -12.01 -11.85 9.14
C ALA A 226 -11.75 -12.50 7.78
N ASP A 227 -11.59 -13.82 7.77
CA ASP A 227 -11.37 -14.57 6.53
C ASP A 227 -12.56 -14.40 5.57
N VAL A 228 -12.27 -14.28 4.27
CA VAL A 228 -13.30 -14.30 3.23
C VAL A 228 -14.00 -15.65 3.18
N ARG A 229 -15.32 -15.64 2.99
CA ARG A 229 -16.16 -16.83 2.83
C ARG A 229 -16.53 -16.98 1.36
N LEU A 230 -16.19 -18.12 0.78
CA LEU A 230 -16.47 -18.45 -0.62
C LEU A 230 -17.76 -19.27 -0.74
N GLN A 231 -18.15 -19.96 0.33
CA GLN A 231 -19.34 -20.80 0.41
C GLN A 231 -20.19 -20.45 1.64
N PRO A 232 -21.53 -20.62 1.60
CA PRO A 232 -22.41 -20.27 2.71
C PRO A 232 -22.04 -20.96 4.04
N GLN A 233 -21.56 -22.21 3.98
CA GLN A 233 -21.17 -22.99 5.15
C GLN A 233 -19.79 -22.62 5.73
N ASP A 234 -19.00 -21.81 5.02
CA ASP A 234 -17.70 -21.36 5.54
C ASP A 234 -17.93 -20.57 6.83
N ARG A 235 -17.18 -20.87 7.89
CA ARG A 235 -17.29 -20.17 9.18
C ARG A 235 -16.65 -18.79 9.07
N LEU A 236 -17.29 -17.78 9.66
CA LEU A 236 -16.69 -16.47 9.84
C LEU A 236 -15.58 -16.56 10.90
N ARG A 237 -14.32 -16.51 10.46
CA ARG A 237 -13.14 -16.59 11.34
C ARG A 237 -12.60 -15.19 11.58
N GLU A 238 -13.01 -14.60 12.71
CA GLU A 238 -12.57 -13.26 13.11
C GLU A 238 -11.24 -13.29 13.87
N ARG A 239 -10.43 -12.26 13.69
CA ARG A 239 -9.17 -12.03 14.41
C ARG A 239 -9.08 -10.57 14.83
N GLN A 240 -8.63 -10.31 16.06
CA GLN A 240 -8.39 -8.94 16.50
C GLN A 240 -7.13 -8.41 15.81
N MET A 241 -7.20 -7.24 15.18
CA MET A 241 -6.07 -6.62 14.51
C MET A 241 -5.64 -5.29 15.14
N MET A 242 -6.58 -4.47 15.58
CA MET A 242 -6.35 -3.20 16.30
C MET A 242 -7.61 -2.80 17.05
N SER A 243 -7.59 -1.81 17.96
CA SER A 243 -8.81 -1.37 18.63
C SER A 243 -9.85 -0.77 17.67
N PRO A 244 -11.14 -0.72 18.07
CA PRO A 244 -12.18 -0.06 17.30
C PRO A 244 -11.86 1.41 16.99
N GLY A 245 -11.29 2.15 17.94
CA GLY A 245 -10.93 3.55 17.77
C GLY A 245 -9.80 3.75 16.75
N ALA A 246 -8.75 2.92 16.79
CA ALA A 246 -7.67 2.98 15.80
C ALA A 246 -8.19 2.68 14.39
N ALA A 247 -9.02 1.65 14.26
CA ALA A 247 -9.64 1.29 12.98
C ALA A 247 -10.52 2.43 12.42
N TRP A 248 -11.31 3.07 13.29
CA TRP A 248 -12.17 4.20 12.93
C TRP A 248 -11.35 5.41 12.47
N ILE A 249 -10.31 5.80 13.22
CA ILE A 249 -9.45 6.95 12.88
C ILE A 249 -8.76 6.72 11.53
N ILE A 250 -8.19 5.51 11.30
CA ILE A 250 -7.53 5.20 10.03
C ILE A 250 -8.53 5.22 8.88
N ARG A 251 -9.73 4.65 9.05
CA ARG A 251 -10.79 4.72 8.02
C ARG A 251 -11.11 6.17 7.65
N ARG A 252 -11.23 7.06 8.63
CA ARG A 252 -11.50 8.50 8.41
C ARG A 252 -10.38 9.20 7.64
N ILE A 253 -9.13 8.90 7.98
CA ILE A 253 -7.96 9.43 7.25
C ILE A 253 -7.98 8.96 5.79
N LEU A 254 -8.29 7.67 5.56
CA LEU A 254 -8.38 7.09 4.22
C LEU A 254 -9.61 7.54 3.42
N SER A 255 -10.63 8.09 4.07
CA SER A 255 -11.81 8.69 3.42
C SER A 255 -11.68 10.19 3.18
N GLY A 256 -10.48 10.77 3.35
CA GLY A 256 -10.22 12.21 3.14
C GLY A 256 -10.56 13.10 4.35
N GLN A 257 -11.03 12.53 5.46
CA GLN A 257 -11.45 13.26 6.67
C GLN A 257 -10.38 13.14 7.76
N SER A 258 -9.15 13.51 7.38
CA SER A 258 -7.95 13.35 8.20
C SER A 258 -7.88 14.28 9.41
N ARG A 259 -8.58 15.42 9.36
CA ARG A 259 -8.61 16.45 10.41
C ARG A 259 -10.00 16.58 11.06
N PRO A 260 -10.10 16.66 12.39
CA PRO A 260 -11.38 16.86 13.09
C PRO A 260 -11.98 18.26 12.92
N ASP A 261 -11.13 19.27 12.69
CA ASP A 261 -11.50 20.69 12.65
C ASP A 261 -11.94 21.18 11.27
N ILE A 262 -11.79 20.35 10.24
CA ILE A 262 -12.35 20.64 8.92
C ILE A 262 -13.80 20.15 8.95
N ASP A 263 -14.75 21.08 8.76
CA ASP A 263 -16.17 20.76 8.67
C ASP A 263 -16.38 19.70 7.57
N PRO A 264 -16.87 18.50 7.93
CA PRO A 264 -17.17 17.45 6.96
C PRO A 264 -18.17 17.89 5.88
N CYS A 265 -18.98 18.92 6.15
CA CYS A 265 -19.97 19.49 5.22
C CYS A 265 -19.41 20.62 4.34
N ALA A 266 -18.27 21.22 4.66
CA ALA A 266 -17.74 22.39 3.96
C ALA A 266 -17.04 22.06 2.63
N GLU A 267 -16.65 20.81 2.41
CA GLU A 267 -16.21 20.34 1.08
C GLU A 267 -17.41 19.70 0.36
N LEU A 268 -18.05 20.50 -0.50
CA LEU A 268 -19.24 20.19 -1.31
C LEU A 268 -19.12 18.93 -2.20
N VAL A 269 -17.97 18.25 -2.19
CA VAL A 269 -17.66 17.02 -2.95
C VAL A 269 -16.82 16.09 -2.08
N GLN A 270 -17.41 15.46 -1.07
CA GLN A 270 -16.79 14.27 -0.49
C GLN A 270 -17.80 13.14 -0.50
N ARG A 271 -17.49 12.05 -1.19
CA ARG A 271 -18.19 10.76 -1.11
C ARG A 271 -17.78 10.12 0.21
N PRO A 272 -18.49 10.31 1.34
CA PRO A 272 -18.04 9.86 2.67
C PRO A 272 -18.19 8.34 2.85
N GLN A 273 -18.36 7.62 1.74
CA GLN A 273 -18.73 6.22 1.71
C GLN A 273 -17.52 5.30 1.49
N LEU A 274 -16.45 5.77 0.84
CA LEU A 274 -15.31 4.93 0.46
C LEU A 274 -14.00 5.44 1.07
N ALA A 275 -13.49 4.71 2.06
CA ALA A 275 -12.10 4.81 2.50
C ALA A 275 -11.24 3.92 1.60
N TRP A 276 -10.09 4.38 1.10
CA TRP A 276 -9.31 3.55 0.19
C TRP A 276 -7.81 3.82 0.29
N LYS A 277 -7.02 2.85 -0.15
CA LYS A 277 -5.56 2.94 -0.20
C LYS A 277 -5.02 2.31 -1.47
N THR A 278 -4.08 3.00 -2.08
CA THR A 278 -3.28 2.49 -3.20
C THR A 278 -2.00 1.80 -2.74
N GLY A 279 -1.51 0.87 -3.55
CA GLY A 279 -0.16 0.34 -3.45
C GLY A 279 0.49 0.28 -4.82
N THR A 280 1.78 0.57 -4.87
CA THR A 280 2.61 0.33 -6.04
C THR A 280 3.84 -0.42 -5.57
N SER A 281 4.14 -1.57 -6.19
CA SER A 281 5.37 -2.31 -5.87
C SER A 281 6.59 -1.68 -6.55
N TYR A 282 7.77 -2.05 -6.05
CA TYR A 282 9.03 -1.56 -6.63
C TYR A 282 9.15 -1.93 -8.11
N GLY A 283 9.58 -0.96 -8.92
CA GLY A 283 9.73 -1.15 -10.37
C GLY A 283 8.41 -1.24 -11.13
N PHE A 284 7.29 -0.72 -10.59
CA PHE A 284 6.00 -0.65 -11.28
C PHE A 284 5.46 -2.03 -11.72
N ARG A 285 5.68 -3.08 -10.92
CA ARG A 285 5.23 -4.45 -11.26
C ARG A 285 3.76 -4.66 -10.92
N ASP A 286 3.31 -4.09 -9.80
CA ASP A 286 1.99 -4.29 -9.24
C ASP A 286 1.36 -2.95 -8.85
N ALA A 287 0.13 -2.74 -9.33
CA ALA A 287 -0.72 -1.63 -8.96
C ALA A 287 -1.93 -2.16 -8.18
N TRP A 288 -2.07 -1.75 -6.92
CA TRP A 288 -3.13 -2.15 -6.02
C TRP A 288 -4.05 -0.98 -5.68
N ALA A 289 -5.32 -1.28 -5.47
CA ALA A 289 -6.26 -0.40 -4.81
C ALA A 289 -7.20 -1.24 -3.93
N ILE A 290 -7.22 -0.96 -2.63
CA ILE A 290 -8.13 -1.61 -1.68
C ILE A 290 -9.07 -0.55 -1.11
N GLY A 291 -10.37 -0.76 -1.28
CA GLY A 291 -11.45 0.10 -0.86
C GLY A 291 -12.28 -0.53 0.26
N VAL A 292 -12.70 0.31 1.20
CA VAL A 292 -13.54 0.00 2.36
C VAL A 292 -14.77 0.89 2.25
N GLY A 293 -15.80 0.36 1.60
CA GLY A 293 -17.11 0.98 1.46
C GLY A 293 -17.97 0.84 2.72
N PRO A 294 -19.23 1.30 2.70
CA PRO A 294 -20.13 1.16 3.84
C PRO A 294 -20.52 -0.31 4.07
N ARG A 295 -20.81 -1.04 2.99
CA ARG A 295 -21.21 -2.45 3.01
C ARG A 295 -20.20 -3.40 2.37
N PHE A 296 -19.40 -2.92 1.42
CA PHE A 296 -18.52 -3.76 0.63
C PHE A 296 -17.04 -3.36 0.78
N LEU A 297 -16.19 -4.37 0.83
CA LEU A 297 -14.75 -4.26 0.61
C LEU A 297 -14.48 -4.56 -0.86
N VAL A 298 -13.61 -3.77 -1.48
CA VAL A 298 -13.24 -3.92 -2.89
C VAL A 298 -11.73 -4.02 -2.98
N GLY A 299 -11.22 -5.14 -3.49
CA GLY A 299 -9.82 -5.31 -3.82
C GLY A 299 -9.62 -5.30 -5.33
N VAL A 300 -8.70 -4.47 -5.82
CA VAL A 300 -8.27 -4.46 -7.21
C VAL A 300 -6.76 -4.59 -7.30
N TRP A 301 -6.30 -5.45 -8.20
CA TRP A 301 -4.90 -5.55 -8.59
C TRP A 301 -4.79 -5.50 -10.12
N ILE A 302 -3.87 -4.69 -10.62
CA ILE A 302 -3.47 -4.64 -12.03
C ILE A 302 -1.96 -4.87 -12.10
N GLY A 303 -1.55 -5.76 -13.00
CA GLY A 303 -0.14 -6.10 -13.17
C GLY A 303 0.03 -7.25 -14.16
N ARG A 304 1.27 -7.62 -14.43
CA ARG A 304 1.53 -8.80 -15.26
C ARG A 304 1.60 -10.05 -14.40
N PRO A 305 0.90 -11.14 -14.75
CA PRO A 305 0.98 -12.39 -13.99
C PRO A 305 2.37 -13.02 -13.99
N ASP A 306 3.27 -12.66 -14.91
CA ASP A 306 4.69 -13.06 -14.90
C ASP A 306 5.58 -12.18 -13.98
N GLY A 307 5.02 -11.12 -13.39
CA GLY A 307 5.73 -10.19 -12.50
C GLY A 307 6.63 -9.18 -13.22
N THR A 308 6.61 -9.11 -14.56
CA THR A 308 7.41 -8.14 -15.33
C THR A 308 6.95 -6.70 -15.03
N PRO A 309 7.88 -5.72 -14.94
CA PRO A 309 7.56 -4.30 -14.80
C PRO A 309 6.58 -3.80 -15.86
N VAL A 310 5.67 -2.92 -15.47
CA VAL A 310 4.79 -2.19 -16.38
C VAL A 310 4.93 -0.69 -16.12
N PRO A 311 5.99 -0.04 -16.66
CA PRO A 311 6.18 1.40 -16.50
C PRO A 311 4.93 2.18 -16.90
N GLY A 312 4.57 3.19 -16.10
CA GLY A 312 3.35 3.97 -16.28
C GLY A 312 2.09 3.36 -15.65
N GLN A 313 2.13 2.10 -15.20
CA GLN A 313 1.06 1.51 -14.38
C GLN A 313 1.44 1.59 -12.90
N PHE A 314 0.62 2.27 -12.12
CA PHE A 314 0.76 2.38 -10.66
C PHE A 314 -0.60 2.59 -10.02
N GLY A 315 -0.71 2.34 -8.71
CA GLY A 315 -1.99 2.23 -8.01
C GLY A 315 -2.97 3.37 -8.30
N LEU A 316 -2.51 4.63 -8.28
CA LEU A 316 -3.36 5.80 -8.52
C LEU A 316 -3.79 5.97 -9.99
N ALA A 317 -2.94 5.61 -10.95
CA ALA A 317 -3.22 5.78 -12.38
C ALA A 317 -4.09 4.66 -12.96
N SER A 318 -4.10 3.47 -12.35
CA SER A 318 -4.76 2.29 -12.94
C SER A 318 -5.71 1.56 -12.00
N ALA A 319 -5.22 1.01 -10.89
CA ALA A 319 -6.04 0.20 -10.00
C ALA A 319 -7.15 1.02 -9.31
N ALA A 320 -6.85 2.26 -8.93
CA ALA A 320 -7.81 3.14 -8.27
C ALA A 320 -9.01 3.52 -9.15
N PRO A 321 -8.85 3.97 -10.42
CA PRO A 321 -9.99 4.22 -11.28
C PRO A 321 -10.90 3.00 -11.51
N LEU A 322 -10.33 1.80 -11.63
CA LEU A 322 -11.12 0.56 -11.74
C LEU A 322 -11.89 0.28 -10.43
N MET A 323 -11.23 0.42 -9.27
CA MET A 323 -11.87 0.25 -7.96
C MET A 323 -12.99 1.27 -7.70
N LEU A 324 -12.83 2.52 -8.15
CA LEU A 324 -13.88 3.55 -8.09
C LEU A 324 -15.08 3.19 -8.97
N GLN A 325 -14.86 2.65 -10.18
CA GLN A 325 -15.96 2.18 -11.04
C GLN A 325 -16.70 0.99 -10.40
N VAL A 326 -15.98 0.05 -9.79
CA VAL A 326 -16.60 -1.04 -9.03
C VAL A 326 -17.44 -0.49 -7.87
N HIS A 327 -16.92 0.48 -7.13
CA HIS A 327 -17.67 1.14 -6.05
C HIS A 327 -18.94 1.82 -6.56
N ASP A 328 -18.88 2.52 -7.70
CA ASP A 328 -20.04 3.18 -8.30
C ASP A 328 -21.13 2.18 -8.72
N VAL A 329 -20.75 1.02 -9.26
CA VAL A 329 -21.70 -0.07 -9.55
C VAL A 329 -22.39 -0.56 -8.26
N LEU A 330 -21.65 -0.69 -7.16
CA LEU A 330 -22.19 -1.14 -5.88
C LEU A 330 -23.13 -0.11 -5.24
N VAL A 331 -22.75 1.17 -5.22
CA VAL A 331 -23.58 2.26 -4.66
C VAL A 331 -24.86 2.46 -5.47
N ASN A 332 -24.76 2.41 -6.80
CA ASN A 332 -25.93 2.51 -7.67
C ASN A 332 -26.88 1.32 -7.46
N ARG A 333 -26.32 0.11 -7.32
CA ARG A 333 -27.10 -1.09 -6.99
C ARG A 333 -27.83 -0.89 -5.66
N ASP A 334 -27.13 -0.50 -4.59
CA ASP A 334 -27.75 -0.35 -3.27
C ASP A 334 -28.85 0.71 -3.28
N SER A 335 -28.61 1.84 -3.94
CA SER A 335 -29.61 2.90 -4.14
C SER A 335 -30.86 2.40 -4.87
N GLN A 336 -30.70 1.63 -5.94
CA GLN A 336 -31.82 1.04 -6.70
C GLN A 336 -32.66 0.05 -5.87
N HIS A 337 -32.03 -0.63 -4.90
CA HIS A 337 -32.71 -1.56 -4.01
C HIS A 337 -33.20 -0.90 -2.70
N GLY A 338 -33.04 0.43 -2.56
CA GLY A 338 -33.42 1.15 -1.34
C GLY A 338 -32.61 0.76 -0.10
N ILE A 339 -31.39 0.24 -0.28
CA ILE A 339 -30.54 -0.19 0.84
C ILE A 339 -29.74 1.01 1.35
N ALA A 340 -30.05 1.45 2.57
CA ALA A 340 -29.30 2.51 3.22
C ALA A 340 -27.89 2.05 3.61
N ALA A 341 -26.90 2.94 3.45
CA ALA A 341 -25.55 2.69 3.92
C ALA A 341 -25.53 2.64 5.46
N PRO A 342 -24.89 1.63 6.09
CA PRO A 342 -24.77 1.58 7.53
C PRO A 342 -23.92 2.75 8.03
N VAL A 343 -24.43 3.46 9.04
CA VAL A 343 -23.69 4.54 9.72
C VAL A 343 -22.77 3.90 10.75
N GLN A 344 -21.49 4.25 10.70
CA GLN A 344 -20.54 3.80 11.72
C GLN A 344 -20.53 4.75 12.91
N PRO A 345 -20.90 4.29 14.12
CA PRO A 345 -20.80 5.13 15.30
C PRO A 345 -19.34 5.45 15.60
N VAL A 346 -19.10 6.63 16.21
CA VAL A 346 -17.78 6.99 16.73
C VAL A 346 -17.51 6.13 17.98
N PRO A 347 -16.42 5.35 18.03
CA PRO A 347 -16.08 4.57 19.22
C PRO A 347 -15.82 5.47 20.43
N LEU A 348 -16.21 5.03 21.62
CA LEU A 348 -16.10 5.80 22.88
C LEU A 348 -14.66 6.22 23.23
N ASN A 349 -13.67 5.44 22.78
CA ASN A 349 -12.26 5.73 23.02
C ASN A 349 -11.63 6.67 21.99
N VAL A 350 -12.40 7.21 21.04
CA VAL A 350 -11.93 8.24 20.11
C VAL A 350 -12.19 9.62 20.70
N GLY A 351 -11.11 10.39 20.86
CA GLY A 351 -11.15 11.77 21.31
C GLY A 351 -10.62 12.75 20.27
N VAL A 352 -10.77 14.04 20.58
CA VAL A 352 -10.12 15.14 19.87
C VAL A 352 -9.30 15.94 20.87
N ALA A 353 -8.04 16.20 20.55
CA ALA A 353 -7.17 17.05 21.35
C ALA A 353 -6.66 18.24 20.54
N ALA A 354 -6.67 19.43 21.15
CA ALA A 354 -5.99 20.61 20.62
C ALA A 354 -4.50 20.53 20.99
N ILE A 355 -3.67 20.09 20.04
CA ILE A 355 -2.22 19.92 20.22
C ILE A 355 -1.44 21.10 19.67
N CYS A 356 -0.25 21.34 20.21
CA CYS A 356 0.70 22.28 19.67
C CYS A 356 1.72 21.56 18.80
N TRP A 357 1.75 21.90 17.52
CA TRP A 357 2.64 21.32 16.52
C TRP A 357 3.89 22.20 16.37
N PRO A 358 5.12 21.63 16.36
CA PRO A 358 5.43 20.21 16.18
C PRO A 358 5.58 19.38 17.46
N LEU A 359 5.17 19.85 18.65
CA LEU A 359 5.39 19.11 19.90
C LEU A 359 4.49 17.87 20.04
N GLY A 360 3.28 17.90 19.47
CA GLY A 360 2.31 16.79 19.56
C GLY A 360 1.51 16.76 20.87
N GLN A 361 1.81 17.64 21.82
CA GLN A 361 1.16 17.66 23.12
C GLN A 361 0.14 18.80 23.24
N PRO A 362 -0.91 18.64 24.06
CA PRO A 362 -1.84 19.71 24.37
C PRO A 362 -1.13 20.80 25.18
N MET A 363 -1.21 22.04 24.70
CA MET A 363 -0.72 23.22 25.43
C MET A 363 -1.64 24.41 25.14
N SER A 364 -1.58 25.43 26.00
CA SER A 364 -2.30 26.68 25.74
C SER A 364 -1.85 27.29 24.41
N LYS A 365 -2.81 27.83 23.64
CA LYS A 365 -2.51 28.59 22.42
C LYS A 365 -1.60 29.80 22.69
N SER A 366 -1.65 30.36 23.90
CA SER A 366 -0.81 31.48 24.33
C SER A 366 0.57 31.06 24.86
N ASP A 367 0.87 29.76 24.97
CA ASP A 367 2.16 29.30 25.45
C ASP A 367 3.26 29.63 24.41
N PRO A 368 4.41 30.21 24.82
CA PRO A 368 5.50 30.54 23.90
C PRO A 368 6.06 29.33 23.15
N ASN A 369 5.87 28.11 23.65
CA ASN A 369 6.29 26.88 22.99
C ASN A 369 5.23 26.34 22.01
N CYS A 370 4.02 26.90 22.01
CA CYS A 370 2.97 26.54 21.07
C CYS A 370 3.13 27.28 19.73
N ARG A 371 3.90 26.69 18.81
CA ARG A 371 4.13 27.26 17.46
C ARG A 371 2.85 27.33 16.62
N ARG A 372 2.11 26.21 16.55
CA ARG A 372 0.86 26.11 15.78
C ARG A 372 -0.11 25.15 16.46
N GLN A 373 -1.28 25.63 16.85
CA GLN A 373 -2.35 24.78 17.36
C GLN A 373 -2.99 23.98 16.20
N ARG A 374 -3.24 22.68 16.41
CA ARG A 374 -3.93 21.77 15.49
C ARG A 374 -4.87 20.87 16.29
N PHE A 375 -5.94 20.37 15.67
CA PHE A 375 -6.80 19.37 16.28
C PHE A 375 -6.42 17.98 15.79
N ALA A 376 -6.19 17.06 16.72
CA ALA A 376 -5.82 15.69 16.43
C ALA A 376 -6.89 14.72 16.90
N TRP A 377 -7.18 13.70 16.09
CA TRP A 377 -7.83 12.49 16.57
C TRP A 377 -6.86 11.77 17.51
N THR A 378 -7.36 11.44 18.71
CA THR A 378 -6.63 10.73 19.75
C THR A 378 -7.37 9.45 20.13
N LEU A 379 -6.61 8.49 20.65
CA LEU A 379 -7.13 7.24 21.20
C LEU A 379 -6.93 7.26 22.71
N ASP A 380 -7.97 7.04 23.49
CA ASP A 380 -7.91 6.98 24.97
C ASP A 380 -7.26 8.24 25.59
N GLY A 381 -7.44 9.41 24.98
CA GLY A 381 -6.81 10.66 25.40
C GLY A 381 -5.29 10.73 25.17
N THR A 382 -4.70 9.73 24.52
CA THR A 382 -3.26 9.60 24.30
C THR A 382 -2.74 10.72 23.38
N THR A 383 -1.83 11.54 23.91
CA THR A 383 -1.19 12.65 23.20
C THR A 383 0.33 12.57 23.39
N PRO A 384 0.99 11.56 22.79
CA PRO A 384 2.41 11.37 22.94
C PRO A 384 3.17 12.58 22.38
N PRO A 385 4.34 12.93 22.96
CA PRO A 385 5.22 13.89 22.32
C PRO A 385 5.61 13.38 20.94
N THR A 386 5.98 14.31 20.06
CA THR A 386 6.40 13.96 18.71
C THR A 386 7.50 12.92 18.71
N LEU A 387 7.29 11.91 17.86
CA LEU A 387 8.21 10.80 17.64
C LEU A 387 9.59 11.33 17.24
N GLN A 388 10.58 11.12 18.11
CA GLN A 388 11.96 11.42 17.75
C GLN A 388 12.50 10.35 16.81
N ALA A 389 13.16 10.79 15.74
CA ALA A 389 13.92 9.91 14.86
C ALA A 389 15.31 9.66 15.47
N ALA A 390 15.67 8.39 15.66
CA ALA A 390 16.95 8.02 16.28
C ALA A 390 18.17 8.46 15.46
N ASP A 391 18.02 8.50 14.13
CA ASP A 391 19.03 8.94 13.15
C ASP A 391 19.07 10.46 12.94
N GLN A 392 17.99 11.18 13.28
CA GLN A 392 17.87 12.63 13.17
C GLN A 392 17.04 13.21 14.33
N PRO A 393 17.60 13.25 15.55
CA PRO A 393 16.90 13.82 16.70
C PRO A 393 16.58 15.30 16.42
N LEU A 394 15.34 15.68 16.74
CA LEU A 394 14.83 17.05 16.61
C LEU A 394 15.68 17.97 17.50
N GLY A 395 16.71 18.61 16.92
CA GLY A 395 17.68 19.42 17.66
C GLY A 395 19.06 19.50 16.99
N LEU A 396 19.43 18.51 16.18
CA LEU A 396 20.52 18.67 15.23
C LEU A 396 19.99 19.48 14.05
N GLY A 397 20.23 20.79 14.04
CA GLY A 397 19.92 21.61 12.87
C GLY A 397 20.56 21.02 11.61
N LEU A 398 20.02 21.36 10.44
CA LEU A 398 20.59 21.00 9.11
C LEU A 398 22.05 21.47 8.89
N GLN A 399 22.63 22.15 9.88
CA GLN A 399 24.05 22.50 9.95
C GLN A 399 24.79 21.49 10.82
N GLU A 400 25.34 20.45 10.20
CA GLU A 400 26.29 19.57 10.87
C GLU A 400 27.66 20.26 10.91
N ARG A 401 28.19 20.54 12.10
CA ARG A 401 29.57 21.04 12.24
C ARG A 401 30.53 19.85 12.12
N VAL A 402 31.12 19.68 10.95
CA VAL A 402 32.17 18.70 10.69
C VAL A 402 33.56 19.34 10.82
N TRP A 403 34.49 18.59 11.40
CA TRP A 403 35.90 18.97 11.43
C TRP A 403 36.56 18.46 10.16
N ILE A 404 37.35 19.29 9.49
CA ILE A 404 38.09 18.90 8.29
C ILE A 404 39.57 19.19 8.48
N ASN A 405 40.44 18.37 7.89
CA ASN A 405 41.88 18.67 7.82
C ASN A 405 42.18 19.67 6.69
N ALA A 406 43.44 20.09 6.57
CA ALA A 406 43.91 21.01 5.51
C ALA A 406 43.64 20.50 4.08
N ASN A 407 43.40 19.19 3.92
CA ASN A 407 43.13 18.53 2.64
C ASN A 407 41.62 18.33 2.38
N GLY A 408 40.74 18.85 3.25
CA GLY A 408 39.28 18.76 3.11
C GLY A 408 38.66 17.42 3.56
N CYS A 409 39.43 16.53 4.20
CA CYS A 409 38.91 15.26 4.70
C CYS A 409 38.31 15.41 6.11
N ARG A 410 37.17 14.74 6.37
CA ARG A 410 36.46 14.74 7.66
C ARG A 410 37.31 14.09 8.77
N LEU A 411 37.42 14.75 9.92
CA LEU A 411 38.10 14.26 11.12
C LEU A 411 37.09 13.71 12.16
N PRO A 412 37.40 12.60 12.83
CA PRO A 412 36.56 12.02 13.87
C PRO A 412 36.80 12.73 15.22
N GLY A 413 36.17 13.88 15.43
CA GLY A 413 36.15 14.56 16.73
C GLY A 413 36.68 15.99 16.73
N ARG A 414 36.50 16.69 17.86
CA ARG A 414 36.95 18.08 18.06
C ARG A 414 38.47 18.15 17.99
N SER A 415 39.00 18.72 16.91
CA SER A 415 40.45 18.98 16.78
C SER A 415 40.72 20.48 16.91
N SER A 416 41.95 20.85 17.22
CA SER A 416 42.40 22.25 17.32
C SER A 416 42.56 22.94 15.96
N ALA A 417 42.34 22.23 14.84
CA ALA A 417 42.42 22.76 13.50
C ALA A 417 41.07 23.36 13.04
N GLY A 418 41.12 24.49 12.34
CA GLY A 418 39.98 25.36 12.01
C GLY A 418 38.67 24.64 11.67
N HIS A 419 37.59 25.08 12.31
CA HIS A 419 36.23 24.63 12.05
C HIS A 419 35.65 25.40 10.86
N ARG A 420 34.98 24.70 9.94
CA ARG A 420 34.18 25.32 8.89
C ARG A 420 32.75 24.80 9.01
N ALA A 421 31.81 25.70 9.28
CA ALA A 421 30.39 25.36 9.24
C ALA A 421 29.99 25.17 7.77
N LEU A 422 29.73 23.93 7.36
CA LEU A 422 29.12 23.66 6.07
C LEU A 422 27.61 23.71 6.26
N ALA A 423 26.97 24.77 5.75
CA ALA A 423 25.54 24.72 5.48
C ALA A 423 25.37 23.83 4.25
N CYS A 424 24.74 22.66 4.40
CA CYS A 424 24.27 21.93 3.23
C CYS A 424 23.17 22.77 2.57
N PRO A 425 23.35 23.26 1.33
CA PRO A 425 22.26 23.88 0.61
C PRO A 425 21.21 22.80 0.39
N SER A 426 19.99 23.08 0.80
CA SER A 426 18.82 22.31 0.40
C SER A 426 18.77 22.30 -1.13
N GLY A 427 19.12 21.16 -1.72
CA GLY A 427 18.95 20.87 -3.14
C GLY A 427 20.18 21.14 -4.02
N THR A 428 21.14 20.21 -4.05
CA THR A 428 21.82 19.73 -5.28
C THR A 428 22.89 18.70 -4.90
N LEU A 429 22.49 17.43 -4.81
CA LEU A 429 23.40 16.29 -4.99
C LEU A 429 22.71 15.32 -5.95
N ALA A 430 22.41 15.82 -7.14
CA ALA A 430 22.20 15.02 -8.32
C ALA A 430 23.40 15.27 -9.24
N ALA A 431 23.94 14.17 -9.78
CA ALA A 431 24.99 14.10 -10.80
C ALA A 431 26.39 14.57 -10.36
N GLN A 432 27.23 13.61 -9.96
CA GLN A 432 28.45 13.23 -10.71
C GLN A 432 29.24 12.21 -9.88
N GLY A 433 29.19 10.95 -10.33
CA GLY A 433 29.98 9.85 -9.81
C GLY A 433 30.58 9.04 -10.95
N ARG A 434 31.26 9.70 -11.89
CA ARG A 434 32.26 9.05 -12.75
C ARG A 434 33.63 9.30 -12.11
N THR A 435 34.12 8.32 -11.37
CA THR A 435 35.52 8.30 -10.94
C THR A 435 36.38 7.82 -12.11
N THR A 436 36.95 8.76 -12.86
CA THR A 436 38.13 8.50 -13.69
C THR A 436 39.34 8.32 -12.77
N ARG A 437 39.90 7.11 -12.71
CA ARG A 437 41.23 6.87 -12.13
C ARG A 437 42.28 7.28 -13.16
N SER A 438 43.11 8.25 -12.81
CA SER A 438 44.39 8.51 -13.49
C SER A 438 45.51 7.78 -12.73
N PRO A 439 46.46 7.10 -13.41
CA PRO A 439 47.56 6.40 -12.76
C PRO A 439 48.73 7.36 -12.42
N PRO A 440 49.59 7.02 -11.45
CA PRO A 440 50.73 7.84 -11.10
C PRO A 440 51.88 7.64 -12.10
N ALA A 441 52.57 8.72 -12.44
CA ALA A 441 53.81 8.71 -13.21
C ALA A 441 54.98 9.09 -12.30
N THR A 442 56.04 8.28 -12.30
CA THR A 442 57.44 8.72 -12.15
C THR A 442 58.44 7.60 -12.50
N ARG A 443 59.12 7.79 -13.65
CA ARG A 443 60.57 7.59 -13.98
C ARG A 443 61.40 6.66 -13.06
N ARG A 444 62.28 5.76 -13.53
CA ARG A 444 63.37 5.80 -14.56
C ARG A 444 64.11 4.41 -14.53
N PRO A 445 65.23 4.14 -15.26
CA PRO A 445 65.41 3.85 -16.70
C PRO A 445 66.10 2.46 -17.00
N GLY A 446 66.11 2.04 -18.27
CA GLY A 446 67.26 1.30 -18.84
C GLY A 446 67.02 -0.09 -19.45
N LEU A 447 67.69 -0.30 -20.59
CA LEU A 447 67.99 -1.56 -21.30
C LEU A 447 66.93 -2.18 -22.23
N SER A 448 66.91 -1.70 -23.49
CA SER A 448 67.35 -2.44 -24.69
C SER A 448 67.29 -3.98 -24.64
N THR A 449 66.43 -4.62 -25.44
CA THR A 449 66.78 -5.35 -26.69
C THR A 449 65.60 -6.16 -27.24
N THR A 450 65.42 -6.11 -28.58
CA THR A 450 64.96 -7.17 -29.51
C THR A 450 63.51 -7.72 -29.46
N GLU A 451 62.78 -7.38 -30.53
CA GLU A 451 61.77 -8.21 -31.25
C GLU A 451 62.34 -9.60 -31.66
N PRO A 452 61.52 -10.64 -31.98
CA PRO A 452 60.40 -10.55 -32.94
C PRO A 452 59.12 -11.38 -32.67
N GLN A 453 58.04 -11.03 -33.38
CA GLN A 453 56.89 -11.89 -33.77
C GLN A 453 57.35 -13.07 -34.68
N PRO A 454 56.52 -14.09 -35.08
CA PRO A 454 55.05 -14.16 -35.14
C PRO A 454 54.41 -15.53 -34.72
N GLY A 455 53.07 -15.63 -34.77
CA GLY A 455 52.39 -16.93 -34.66
C GLY A 455 50.87 -16.87 -34.63
N THR A 456 50.25 -17.03 -35.79
CA THR A 456 48.83 -17.24 -36.07
C THR A 456 48.27 -18.59 -35.60
N ALA A 457 46.93 -18.65 -35.55
CA ALA A 457 46.03 -19.81 -35.72
C ALA A 457 45.52 -20.51 -34.45
N ALA A 458 44.26 -20.22 -34.06
CA ALA A 458 43.07 -21.03 -34.34
C ALA A 458 41.83 -20.34 -33.77
#